data_AF-A0A941MFK7-F1
#
_entry.id   AF-A0A941MFK7-F1
#
_cell.length_a   1.000
_cell.length_b   1.000
_cell.length_c   1.000
_cell.angle_alpha   90.00
_cell.angle_beta   90.00
_cell.angle_gamma   90.00
#
_symmetry.space_group_name_H-M   'P 1'
#
loop_
_entity.id
_entity.type
_entity.pdbx_description
1 polymer ?
#
loop_
_entity_poly.entity_id
_entity_poly.type
_entity_poly.pdbx_seq_one_letter_code
_entity_poly.pdbx_strand_id
1 'polypeptide(L)'
;SPTHAPILDAILSDASYEDFVDTVSHLAKNTKFELSALDAVLIRAALDHTRMNALRDAATKSRSGDRLLLATLQVDREDLDWLCRHETLGTSRKAHLLVGLFNQADDRRLHHALRETDLAERILHILAGHDRQFTLQQARILVGAQLSLGCLVERSGSIIEDLPPNYAHRLAEVTLARMLNEPHAGLENKIDHISQTLAGYVTPRWLILHAAAPGLPASQLKENIWALRHQLKHQKILEHVEELSELLAQRHASDLSTQTIKIWADMINQVGKSELRGPLHAAELALRYAFDNLFAPLSELVVVSFPVVYRSLSDGNVSPASMMRFFFPDWDRRKVARQHLVRAFAMSQWPPADLVAASFGTGDTQRILRRAYRELGNEYFARIAKDVERLPAALASRVISELEEAEKRDF
;
A
#
# COMPACT_ATOMS: atom_id res chain seq x y z
N SER A 1 24.74 27.32 -44.10
CA SER A 1 26.12 27.44 -43.61
C SER A 1 26.11 28.25 -42.32
N PRO A 2 26.90 27.90 -41.29
CA PRO A 2 27.03 28.70 -40.05
C PRO A 2 27.42 30.16 -40.32
N THR A 3 28.02 30.45 -41.48
CA THR A 3 28.33 31.82 -41.94
C THR A 3 27.11 32.72 -42.13
N HIS A 4 25.89 32.19 -42.25
CA HIS A 4 24.68 32.98 -42.45
C HIS A 4 23.96 33.36 -41.14
N ALA A 5 24.35 32.78 -40.01
CA ALA A 5 23.70 33.06 -38.72
C ALA A 5 23.80 34.54 -38.29
N PRO A 6 24.97 35.22 -38.41
CA PRO A 6 25.07 36.63 -38.04
C PRO A 6 24.23 37.56 -38.94
N ILE A 7 24.10 37.21 -40.22
CA ILE A 7 23.29 37.98 -41.18
C ILE A 7 21.82 37.84 -40.82
N LEU A 8 21.36 36.62 -40.51
CA LEU A 8 19.98 36.39 -40.10
C LEU A 8 19.66 37.10 -38.78
N ASP A 9 20.60 37.12 -37.83
CA ASP A 9 20.46 37.81 -36.54
C ASP A 9 20.26 39.32 -36.75
N ALA A 10 21.07 39.94 -37.61
CA ALA A 10 20.92 41.34 -37.97
C ALA A 10 19.57 41.66 -38.63
N ILE A 11 19.08 40.78 -39.52
CA ILE A 11 17.78 40.96 -40.19
C ILE A 11 16.63 40.85 -39.18
N LEU A 12 16.67 39.88 -38.27
CA LEU A 12 15.57 39.61 -37.36
C LEU A 12 15.52 40.54 -36.13
N SER A 13 16.63 41.22 -35.81
CA SER A 13 16.72 42.09 -34.63
C SER A 13 15.71 43.26 -34.66
N ASP A 14 15.47 43.83 -35.84
CA ASP A 14 14.55 44.96 -36.06
C ASP A 14 13.30 44.58 -36.87
N ALA A 15 13.07 43.27 -37.08
CA ALA A 15 11.96 42.80 -37.90
C ALA A 15 10.59 43.08 -37.24
N SER A 16 9.62 43.46 -38.06
CA SER A 16 8.21 43.46 -37.64
C SER A 16 7.73 42.04 -37.36
N TYR A 17 6.56 41.90 -36.73
CA TYR A 17 5.97 40.57 -36.52
C TYR A 17 5.71 39.84 -37.84
N GLU A 18 5.19 40.54 -38.86
CA GLU A 18 4.91 39.99 -40.19
C GLU A 18 6.20 39.53 -40.87
N ASP A 19 7.25 40.37 -40.86
CA ASP A 19 8.55 40.02 -41.43
C ASP A 19 9.17 38.80 -40.76
N PHE A 20 9.02 38.69 -39.43
CA PHE A 20 9.48 37.54 -38.66
C PHE A 20 8.74 36.26 -39.08
N VAL A 21 7.41 36.29 -39.13
CA VAL A 21 6.58 35.14 -39.51
C VAL A 21 6.88 34.68 -40.95
N ASP A 22 7.03 35.62 -41.87
CA ASP A 22 7.37 35.33 -43.27
C ASP A 22 8.77 34.72 -43.39
N THR A 23 9.75 35.28 -42.68
CA THR A 23 11.12 34.77 -42.66
C THR A 23 11.17 33.35 -42.09
N VAL A 24 10.53 33.11 -40.95
CA VAL A 24 10.46 31.79 -40.31
C VAL A 24 9.74 30.79 -41.21
N SER A 25 8.63 31.19 -41.84
CA SER A 25 7.88 30.35 -42.78
C SER A 25 8.71 30.00 -44.01
N HIS A 26 9.49 30.95 -44.53
CA HIS A 26 10.40 30.74 -45.65
C HIS A 26 11.53 29.78 -45.28
N LEU A 27 12.13 29.93 -44.08
CA LEU A 27 13.14 29.01 -43.57
C LEU A 27 12.58 27.60 -43.37
N ALA A 28 11.38 27.47 -42.79
CA ALA A 28 10.71 26.19 -42.60
C ALA A 28 10.51 25.46 -43.94
N LYS A 29 10.03 26.18 -44.97
CA LYS A 29 9.79 25.61 -46.31
C LYS A 29 11.07 25.15 -46.99
N ASN A 30 12.13 25.96 -46.93
CA ASN A 30 13.35 25.72 -47.72
C ASN A 30 14.39 24.85 -47.03
N THR A 31 14.47 24.92 -45.70
CA THR A 31 15.51 24.24 -44.92
C THR A 31 14.97 23.17 -43.99
N LYS A 32 13.66 23.15 -43.75
CA LYS A 32 12.99 22.27 -42.77
C LYS A 32 13.60 22.35 -41.37
N PHE A 33 14.34 23.42 -41.05
CA PHE A 33 15.12 23.59 -39.82
C PHE A 33 16.22 22.55 -39.59
N GLU A 34 16.82 21.99 -40.66
CA GLU A 34 17.95 21.07 -40.56
C GLU A 34 19.25 21.73 -40.05
N LEU A 35 19.34 23.07 -40.16
CA LEU A 35 20.56 23.82 -39.84
C LEU A 35 20.60 24.30 -38.39
N SER A 36 21.31 23.57 -37.53
CA SER A 36 21.44 23.88 -36.09
C SER A 36 22.05 25.20 -35.71
N ALA A 37 22.89 25.75 -36.58
CA ALA A 37 23.52 27.05 -36.37
C ALA A 37 22.51 28.22 -36.32
N LEU A 38 21.27 28.02 -36.79
CA LEU A 38 20.26 29.08 -36.86
C LEU A 38 19.35 29.13 -35.63
N ASP A 39 19.27 28.07 -34.83
CA ASP A 39 18.30 27.96 -33.74
C ASP A 39 18.43 29.09 -32.71
N ALA A 40 19.65 29.35 -32.24
CA ALA A 40 19.88 30.37 -31.22
C ALA A 40 19.47 31.77 -31.71
N VAL A 41 19.66 32.05 -33.00
CA VAL A 41 19.25 33.31 -33.63
C VAL A 41 17.72 33.41 -33.67
N LEU A 42 17.05 32.35 -34.12
CA LEU A 42 15.59 32.30 -34.20
C LEU A 42 14.93 32.42 -32.82
N ILE A 43 15.47 31.72 -31.82
CA ILE A 43 14.96 31.76 -30.44
C ILE A 43 15.14 33.17 -29.85
N ARG A 44 16.30 33.81 -30.06
CA ARG A 44 16.52 35.19 -29.56
C ARG A 44 15.60 36.20 -30.24
N ALA A 45 15.32 36.05 -31.53
CA ALA A 45 14.41 36.94 -32.25
C ALA A 45 12.94 36.77 -31.83
N ALA A 46 12.57 35.62 -31.27
CA ALA A 46 11.24 35.32 -30.74
C ALA A 46 11.04 35.86 -29.32
N LEU A 47 11.18 37.19 -29.14
CA LEU A 47 11.23 37.86 -27.84
C LEU A 47 9.91 37.80 -27.03
N ASP A 48 8.77 37.67 -27.70
CA ASP A 48 7.44 37.63 -27.10
C ASP A 48 6.72 36.30 -27.37
N HIS A 49 5.63 36.05 -26.65
CA HIS A 49 4.84 34.81 -26.80
C HIS A 49 4.26 34.64 -28.20
N THR A 50 3.89 35.72 -28.89
CA THR A 50 3.27 35.64 -30.23
C THR A 50 4.28 35.19 -31.28
N ARG A 51 5.49 35.75 -31.27
CA ARG A 51 6.61 35.32 -32.13
C ARG A 51 7.08 33.92 -31.78
N MET A 52 7.14 33.58 -30.49
CA MET A 52 7.52 32.23 -30.05
C MET A 52 6.53 31.18 -30.55
N ASN A 53 5.23 31.46 -30.48
CA ASN A 53 4.20 30.56 -31.02
C ASN A 53 4.32 30.41 -32.54
N ALA A 54 4.54 31.50 -33.28
CA ALA A 54 4.77 31.42 -34.72
C ALA A 54 6.01 30.58 -35.08
N LEU A 55 7.09 30.68 -34.29
CA LEU A 55 8.29 29.86 -34.46
C LEU A 55 8.00 28.38 -34.20
N ARG A 56 7.29 28.08 -33.11
CA ARG A 56 6.87 26.71 -32.76
C ARG A 56 5.98 26.11 -33.84
N ASP A 57 4.94 26.83 -34.28
CA ASP A 57 4.02 26.39 -35.33
C ASP A 57 4.76 26.08 -36.64
N ALA A 58 5.73 26.90 -37.02
CA ALA A 58 6.57 26.62 -38.18
C ALA A 58 7.43 25.36 -37.99
N ALA A 59 8.04 25.17 -36.82
CA ALA A 59 8.85 24.01 -36.51
C ALA A 59 8.04 22.70 -36.44
N THR A 60 6.72 22.76 -36.17
CA THR A 60 5.84 21.58 -36.27
C THR A 60 5.69 21.03 -37.68
N LYS A 61 6.07 21.76 -38.74
CA LYS A 61 5.90 21.32 -40.14
C LYS A 61 6.90 20.25 -40.59
N SER A 62 7.99 20.02 -39.86
CA SER A 62 9.00 19.00 -40.21
C SER A 62 9.56 18.29 -38.97
N ARG A 63 9.96 17.02 -39.10
CA ARG A 63 10.64 16.29 -38.00
C ARG A 63 12.00 16.89 -37.64
N SER A 64 12.74 17.44 -38.61
CA SER A 64 14.02 18.11 -38.35
C SER A 64 13.87 19.35 -37.44
N GLY A 65 12.67 19.92 -37.36
CA GLY A 65 12.31 21.00 -36.43
C GLY A 65 12.16 20.55 -34.97
N ASP A 66 12.18 19.25 -34.64
CA ASP A 66 11.99 18.77 -33.27
C ASP A 66 13.06 19.29 -32.31
N ARG A 67 14.31 19.42 -32.78
CA ARG A 67 15.40 20.00 -31.99
C ARG A 67 15.14 21.46 -31.63
N LEU A 68 14.61 22.23 -32.58
CA LEU A 68 14.25 23.63 -32.36
C LEU A 68 13.03 23.73 -31.43
N LEU A 69 12.02 22.88 -31.61
CA LEU A 69 10.88 22.79 -30.69
C LEU A 69 11.33 22.52 -29.25
N LEU A 70 12.17 21.50 -29.05
CA LEU A 70 12.72 21.16 -27.73
C LEU A 70 13.52 22.32 -27.11
N ALA A 71 14.23 23.10 -27.91
CA ALA A 71 14.98 24.26 -27.43
C ALA A 71 14.08 25.44 -27.06
N THR A 72 12.86 25.50 -27.60
CA THR A 72 11.88 26.56 -27.30
C THR A 72 10.92 26.21 -26.17
N LEU A 73 10.74 24.91 -25.85
CA LEU A 73 9.76 24.42 -24.89
C LEU A 73 10.41 24.21 -23.52
N GLN A 74 9.67 24.49 -22.47
CA GLN A 74 10.03 24.25 -21.08
C GLN A 74 9.12 23.18 -20.45
N VAL A 75 9.58 22.59 -19.34
CA VAL A 75 8.75 21.67 -18.54
C VAL A 75 7.94 22.50 -17.55
N ASP A 76 6.96 23.19 -18.09
CA ASP A 76 5.91 23.89 -17.36
C ASP A 76 4.52 23.50 -17.87
N ARG A 77 3.48 23.99 -17.21
CA ARG A 77 2.09 23.62 -17.54
C ARG A 77 1.70 24.06 -18.96
N GLU A 78 2.05 25.29 -19.35
CA GLU A 78 1.56 25.90 -20.59
C GLU A 78 2.16 25.20 -21.80
N ASP A 79 3.47 24.97 -21.78
CA ASP A 79 4.19 24.33 -22.87
C ASP A 79 3.81 22.84 -23.03
N LEU A 80 3.61 22.14 -21.91
CA LEU A 80 3.15 20.75 -21.93
C LEU A 80 1.71 20.63 -22.43
N ASP A 81 0.80 21.52 -22.01
CA ASP A 81 -0.58 21.52 -22.48
C ASP A 81 -0.68 21.87 -23.97
N TRP A 82 0.10 22.88 -24.41
CA TRP A 82 0.25 23.23 -25.83
C TRP A 82 0.70 22.00 -26.64
N LEU A 83 1.78 21.33 -26.22
CA LEU A 83 2.31 20.16 -26.93
C LEU A 83 1.30 19.00 -26.99
N CYS A 84 0.56 18.77 -25.89
CA CYS A 84 -0.44 17.72 -25.84
C CYS A 84 -1.64 18.01 -26.75
N ARG A 85 -2.09 19.27 -26.83
CA ARG A 85 -3.27 19.67 -27.60
C ARG A 85 -2.98 19.99 -29.06
N HIS A 86 -1.72 20.18 -29.45
CA HIS A 86 -1.37 20.56 -30.82
C HIS A 86 -1.93 19.59 -31.86
N GLU A 87 -2.78 20.06 -32.76
CA GLU A 87 -3.56 19.18 -33.65
C GLU A 87 -2.72 18.57 -34.77
N THR A 88 -1.72 19.31 -35.28
CA THR A 88 -0.90 18.85 -36.42
C THR A 88 0.18 17.84 -36.03
N LEU A 89 0.49 17.71 -34.73
CA LEU A 89 1.50 16.78 -34.25
C LEU A 89 0.87 15.40 -34.02
N GLY A 90 1.31 14.41 -34.79
CA GLY A 90 0.90 13.02 -34.56
C GLY A 90 1.34 12.51 -33.18
N THR A 91 0.55 11.61 -32.58
CA THR A 91 0.76 11.11 -31.21
C THR A 91 2.17 10.55 -30.96
N SER A 92 2.74 9.84 -31.94
CA SER A 92 4.13 9.34 -31.84
C SER A 92 5.15 10.48 -31.73
N ARG A 93 5.00 11.55 -32.51
CA ARG A 93 5.91 12.69 -32.44
C ARG A 93 5.75 13.46 -31.13
N LYS A 94 4.51 13.63 -30.64
CA LYS A 94 4.25 14.19 -29.31
C LYS A 94 4.96 13.41 -28.22
N ALA A 95 4.89 12.07 -28.25
CA ALA A 95 5.56 11.22 -27.27
C ALA A 95 7.09 11.42 -27.27
N HIS A 96 7.73 11.47 -28.44
CA HIS A 96 9.17 11.72 -28.54
C HIS A 96 9.57 13.11 -28.03
N LEU A 97 8.78 14.15 -28.34
CA LEU A 97 9.01 15.50 -27.84
C LEU A 97 8.85 15.58 -26.32
N LEU A 98 7.79 14.99 -25.76
CA LEU A 98 7.58 14.92 -24.31
C LEU A 98 8.74 14.21 -23.60
N VAL A 99 9.19 13.07 -24.13
CA VAL A 99 10.33 12.34 -23.59
C VAL A 99 11.62 13.15 -23.70
N GLY A 100 11.82 13.85 -24.82
CA GLY A 100 12.94 14.78 -25.01
C GLY A 100 12.96 15.89 -23.95
N LEU A 101 11.81 16.48 -23.65
CA LEU A 101 11.65 17.48 -22.60
C LEU A 101 11.91 16.91 -21.21
N PHE A 102 11.32 15.76 -20.89
CA PHE A 102 11.50 15.14 -19.58
C PHE A 102 12.93 14.68 -19.33
N ASN A 103 13.67 14.28 -20.37
CA ASN A 103 15.09 13.93 -20.24
C ASN A 103 15.98 15.13 -19.90
N GLN A 104 15.52 16.36 -20.19
CA GLN A 104 16.25 17.60 -19.88
C GLN A 104 15.82 18.22 -18.54
N ALA A 105 14.71 17.76 -17.95
CA ALA A 105 14.19 18.26 -16.69
C ALA A 105 14.51 17.34 -15.52
N ASP A 106 14.82 17.95 -14.37
CA ASP A 106 14.86 17.24 -13.10
C ASP A 106 13.45 16.85 -12.62
N ASP A 107 13.40 15.92 -11.65
CA ASP A 107 12.14 15.43 -11.09
C ASP A 107 11.33 16.53 -10.37
N ARG A 108 11.98 17.59 -9.86
CA ARG A 108 11.29 18.66 -9.13
C ARG A 108 10.47 19.52 -10.09
N ARG A 109 11.06 19.90 -11.23
CA ARG A 109 10.38 20.65 -12.29
C ARG A 109 9.24 19.84 -12.89
N LEU A 110 9.49 18.55 -13.15
CA LEU A 110 8.47 17.64 -13.64
C LEU A 110 7.28 17.55 -12.67
N HIS A 111 7.55 17.34 -11.38
CA HIS A 111 6.51 17.31 -10.34
C HIS A 111 5.70 18.61 -10.28
N HIS A 112 6.38 19.76 -10.37
CA HIS A 112 5.71 21.06 -10.37
C HIS A 112 4.79 21.26 -11.58
N ALA A 113 5.26 20.88 -12.78
CA ALA A 113 4.48 21.00 -14.01
C ALA A 113 3.29 20.04 -14.06
N LEU A 114 3.40 18.87 -13.43
CA LEU A 114 2.38 17.80 -13.43
C LEU A 114 1.52 17.77 -12.17
N ARG A 115 1.31 18.93 -11.53
CA ARG A 115 0.37 19.06 -10.41
C ARG A 115 -1.09 18.88 -10.83
N GLU A 116 -1.43 19.16 -12.08
CA GLU A 116 -2.79 18.99 -12.59
C GLU A 116 -3.03 17.59 -13.13
N THR A 117 -4.01 16.90 -12.55
CA THR A 117 -4.35 15.51 -12.87
C THR A 117 -4.65 15.30 -14.35
N ASP A 118 -5.48 16.17 -14.95
CA ASP A 118 -5.90 16.03 -16.35
C ASP A 118 -4.72 16.11 -17.33
N LEU A 119 -3.73 16.97 -17.06
CA LEU A 119 -2.55 17.11 -17.91
C LEU A 119 -1.65 15.88 -17.78
N ALA A 120 -1.38 15.43 -16.56
CA ALA A 120 -0.55 14.26 -16.30
C ALA A 120 -1.15 12.97 -16.91
N GLU A 121 -2.46 12.77 -16.77
CA GLU A 121 -3.15 11.61 -17.35
C GLU A 121 -3.16 11.67 -18.88
N ARG A 122 -3.32 12.84 -19.48
CA ARG A 122 -3.22 13.03 -20.93
C ARG A 122 -1.82 12.71 -21.47
N ILE A 123 -0.78 13.16 -20.77
CA ILE A 123 0.61 12.85 -21.11
C ILE A 123 0.84 11.34 -21.02
N LEU A 124 0.39 10.70 -19.94
CA LEU A 124 0.47 9.23 -19.81
C LEU A 124 -0.27 8.51 -20.94
N HIS A 125 -1.44 8.99 -21.35
CA HIS A 125 -2.17 8.41 -22.47
C HIS A 125 -1.39 8.53 -23.80
N ILE A 126 -0.75 9.68 -24.05
CA ILE A 126 0.11 9.89 -25.21
C ILE A 126 1.30 8.91 -25.19
N LEU A 127 1.94 8.72 -24.04
CA LEU A 127 3.12 7.86 -23.89
C LEU A 127 2.79 6.36 -23.91
N ALA A 128 1.62 5.96 -23.40
CA ALA A 128 1.20 4.57 -23.29
C ALA A 128 0.95 3.89 -24.65
N GLY A 129 0.74 4.67 -25.72
CA GLY A 129 0.56 4.15 -27.07
C GLY A 129 1.84 3.72 -27.78
N HIS A 130 2.99 3.74 -27.09
CA HIS A 130 4.30 3.53 -27.71
C HIS A 130 5.17 2.53 -26.95
N ASP A 131 6.23 2.08 -27.64
CA ASP A 131 7.18 1.06 -27.21
C ASP A 131 7.75 1.25 -25.80
N ARG A 132 8.32 0.16 -25.25
CA ARG A 132 9.06 0.08 -23.97
C ARG A 132 10.13 1.16 -23.75
N GLN A 133 10.54 1.87 -24.79
CA GLN A 133 11.51 2.97 -24.69
C GLN A 133 11.05 4.13 -23.80
N PHE A 134 9.75 4.30 -23.56
CA PHE A 134 9.22 5.41 -22.74
C PHE A 134 8.84 5.01 -21.31
N THR A 135 9.04 3.74 -20.93
CA THR A 135 8.67 3.19 -19.63
C THR A 135 9.28 3.99 -18.47
N LEU A 136 10.54 4.41 -18.60
CA LEU A 136 11.20 5.22 -17.57
C LEU A 136 10.52 6.57 -17.34
N GLN A 137 10.16 7.27 -18.41
CA GLN A 137 9.49 8.57 -18.34
C GLN A 137 8.06 8.42 -17.80
N GLN A 138 7.35 7.36 -18.19
CA GLN A 138 6.06 7.01 -17.59
C GLN A 138 6.20 6.79 -16.08
N ALA A 139 7.20 6.04 -15.62
CA ALA A 139 7.44 5.83 -14.19
C ALA A 139 7.76 7.13 -13.44
N ARG A 140 8.55 8.04 -14.03
CA ARG A 140 8.82 9.36 -13.43
C ARG A 140 7.54 10.18 -13.26
N ILE A 141 6.64 10.13 -14.24
CA ILE A 141 5.32 10.77 -14.14
C ILE A 141 4.47 10.09 -13.07
N LEU A 142 4.40 8.76 -13.03
CA LEU A 142 3.57 8.03 -12.05
C LEU A 142 4.03 8.27 -10.60
N VAL A 143 5.33 8.39 -10.37
CA VAL A 143 5.90 8.70 -9.05
C VAL A 143 5.68 10.16 -8.66
N GLY A 144 5.72 11.07 -9.64
CA GLY A 144 5.69 12.51 -9.38
C GLY A 144 4.29 13.14 -9.47
N ALA A 145 3.44 12.75 -10.40
CA ALA A 145 2.23 13.49 -10.71
C ALA A 145 1.08 13.23 -9.73
N GLN A 146 0.16 14.19 -9.62
CA GLN A 146 -1.10 13.99 -8.91
C GLN A 146 -2.09 13.28 -9.83
N LEU A 147 -2.11 11.94 -9.78
CA LEU A 147 -2.97 11.10 -10.62
C LEU A 147 -4.19 10.59 -9.87
N SER A 148 -5.26 10.23 -10.58
CA SER A 148 -6.29 9.38 -9.98
C SER A 148 -5.69 8.04 -9.55
N LEU A 149 -6.20 7.47 -8.46
CA LEU A 149 -5.71 6.17 -7.96
C LEU A 149 -5.87 5.08 -9.03
N GLY A 150 -6.99 5.09 -9.77
CA GLY A 150 -7.24 4.14 -10.86
C GLY A 150 -6.18 4.22 -11.97
N CYS A 151 -5.83 5.43 -12.41
CA CYS A 151 -4.79 5.62 -13.43
C CYS A 151 -3.42 5.19 -12.92
N LEU A 152 -3.05 5.57 -11.70
CA LEU A 152 -1.78 5.16 -11.07
C LEU A 152 -1.67 3.64 -11.00
N VAL A 153 -2.68 2.97 -10.44
CA VAL A 153 -2.70 1.52 -10.24
C VAL A 153 -2.61 0.77 -11.57
N GLU A 154 -3.44 1.14 -12.55
CA GLU A 154 -3.46 0.50 -13.86
C GLU A 154 -2.13 0.67 -14.60
N ARG A 155 -1.59 1.89 -14.62
CA ARG A 155 -0.35 2.19 -15.34
C ARG A 155 0.87 1.58 -14.66
N SER A 156 0.95 1.64 -13.33
CA SER A 156 2.03 0.99 -12.56
C SER A 156 2.08 -0.51 -12.84
N GLY A 157 0.94 -1.20 -12.82
CA GLY A 157 0.88 -2.63 -13.14
C GLY A 157 1.37 -2.96 -14.55
N SER A 158 1.13 -2.07 -15.53
CA SER A 158 1.51 -2.31 -16.93
C SER A 158 2.99 -2.11 -17.25
N ILE A 159 3.74 -1.36 -16.43
CA ILE A 159 5.12 -0.98 -16.77
C ILE A 159 6.17 -1.50 -15.78
N ILE A 160 5.78 -1.95 -14.58
CA ILE A 160 6.73 -2.17 -13.48
C ILE A 160 7.80 -3.23 -13.78
N GLU A 161 7.44 -4.28 -14.53
CA GLU A 161 8.38 -5.37 -14.87
C GLU A 161 9.46 -4.94 -15.87
N ASP A 162 9.20 -3.88 -16.64
CA ASP A 162 10.13 -3.33 -17.63
C ASP A 162 11.04 -2.23 -17.03
N LEU A 163 10.91 -1.92 -15.73
CA LEU A 163 11.67 -0.86 -15.07
C LEU A 163 12.97 -1.36 -14.45
N PRO A 164 14.01 -0.49 -14.37
CA PRO A 164 15.17 -0.73 -13.52
C PRO A 164 14.73 -0.96 -12.04
N PRO A 165 15.40 -1.85 -11.28
CA PRO A 165 14.95 -2.23 -9.94
C PRO A 165 14.66 -1.06 -8.99
N ASN A 166 15.50 -0.03 -9.01
CA ASN A 166 15.32 1.16 -8.15
C ASN A 166 14.04 1.94 -8.48
N TYR A 167 13.68 2.03 -9.76
CA TYR A 167 12.45 2.70 -10.20
C TYR A 167 11.22 1.82 -9.96
N ALA A 168 11.34 0.51 -10.20
CA ALA A 168 10.27 -0.44 -9.91
C ALA A 168 9.90 -0.42 -8.42
N HIS A 169 10.90 -0.46 -7.54
CA HIS A 169 10.73 -0.34 -6.08
C HIS A 169 10.01 0.97 -5.70
N ARG A 170 10.53 2.12 -6.15
CA ARG A 170 9.93 3.43 -5.83
C ARG A 170 8.49 3.56 -6.35
N LEU A 171 8.22 3.04 -7.55
CA LEU A 171 6.88 3.06 -8.14
C LEU A 171 5.92 2.16 -7.34
N ALA A 172 6.37 0.98 -6.91
CA ALA A 172 5.58 0.10 -6.05
C ALA A 172 5.26 0.75 -4.70
N GLU A 173 6.25 1.38 -4.04
CA GLU A 173 6.02 2.09 -2.78
C GLU A 173 4.98 3.20 -2.92
N VAL A 174 5.12 4.08 -3.93
CA VAL A 174 4.15 5.17 -4.14
C VAL A 174 2.76 4.63 -4.45
N THR A 175 2.67 3.63 -5.32
CA THR A 175 1.38 3.05 -5.73
C THR A 175 0.70 2.35 -4.55
N LEU A 176 1.41 1.48 -3.83
CA LEU A 176 0.86 0.79 -2.67
C LEU A 176 0.54 1.74 -1.53
N ALA A 177 1.37 2.76 -1.26
CA ALA A 177 1.10 3.73 -0.22
C ALA A 177 -0.22 4.46 -0.50
N ARG A 178 -0.46 4.86 -1.75
CA ARG A 178 -1.74 5.48 -2.12
C ARG A 178 -2.90 4.50 -2.05
N MET A 179 -2.74 3.25 -2.53
CA MET A 179 -3.79 2.22 -2.42
C MET A 179 -4.20 1.92 -0.97
N LEU A 180 -3.24 1.92 -0.04
CA LEU A 180 -3.48 1.61 1.37
C LEU A 180 -4.07 2.79 2.16
N ASN A 181 -3.90 4.03 1.69
CA ASN A 181 -4.33 5.24 2.38
C ASN A 181 -5.54 5.93 1.76
N GLU A 182 -5.84 5.67 0.48
CA GLU A 182 -6.96 6.28 -0.23
C GLU A 182 -8.15 5.31 -0.38
N PRO A 183 -9.39 5.80 -0.25
CA PRO A 183 -10.58 5.00 -0.48
C PRO A 183 -10.65 4.58 -1.96
N HIS A 184 -10.86 3.29 -2.21
CA HIS A 184 -10.70 2.68 -3.53
C HIS A 184 -12.00 2.03 -4.06
N ALA A 185 -13.15 2.66 -3.81
CA ALA A 185 -14.45 2.14 -4.27
C ALA A 185 -14.41 1.80 -5.79
N GLY A 186 -14.68 0.54 -6.14
CA GLY A 186 -14.70 0.06 -7.51
C GLY A 186 -13.37 -0.47 -8.07
N LEU A 187 -12.32 -0.61 -7.23
CA LEU A 187 -11.03 -1.19 -7.64
C LEU A 187 -10.78 -2.59 -7.06
N GLU A 188 -11.77 -3.22 -6.41
CA GLU A 188 -11.60 -4.44 -5.60
C GLU A 188 -10.93 -5.57 -6.40
N ASN A 189 -11.41 -5.82 -7.63
CA ASN A 189 -10.88 -6.89 -8.49
C ASN A 189 -9.49 -6.58 -9.08
N LYS A 190 -9.12 -5.30 -9.20
CA LYS A 190 -7.81 -4.87 -9.72
C LYS A 190 -6.76 -4.85 -8.60
N ILE A 191 -7.18 -4.56 -7.37
CA ILE A 191 -6.30 -4.46 -6.21
C ILE A 191 -5.64 -5.81 -5.91
N ASP A 192 -6.36 -6.93 -5.94
CA ASP A 192 -5.76 -8.23 -5.59
C ASP A 192 -4.63 -8.62 -6.55
N HIS A 193 -4.85 -8.47 -7.86
CA HIS A 193 -3.85 -8.80 -8.86
C HIS A 193 -2.64 -7.85 -8.78
N ILE A 194 -2.90 -6.54 -8.71
CA ILE A 194 -1.84 -5.54 -8.71
C ILE A 194 -1.08 -5.54 -7.39
N SER A 195 -1.75 -5.78 -6.26
CA SER A 195 -1.08 -5.93 -4.97
C SER A 195 -0.15 -7.14 -4.98
N GLN A 196 -0.49 -8.25 -5.63
CA GLN A 196 0.42 -9.39 -5.78
C GLN A 196 1.65 -9.03 -6.61
N THR A 197 1.46 -8.34 -7.75
CA THR A 197 2.57 -7.92 -8.61
C THR A 197 3.48 -6.91 -7.91
N LEU A 198 2.90 -5.90 -7.24
CA LEU A 198 3.65 -4.83 -6.58
C LEU A 198 4.28 -5.26 -5.25
N ALA A 199 3.65 -6.19 -4.51
CA ALA A 199 4.16 -6.65 -3.22
C ALA A 199 5.55 -7.28 -3.32
N GLY A 200 5.89 -7.90 -4.46
CA GLY A 200 7.23 -8.44 -4.71
C GLY A 200 8.35 -7.39 -4.70
N TYR A 201 8.00 -6.12 -4.88
CA TYR A 201 8.95 -5.00 -4.92
C TYR A 201 9.09 -4.27 -3.58
N VAL A 202 8.25 -4.53 -2.57
CA VAL A 202 8.34 -3.90 -1.25
C VAL A 202 8.70 -4.91 -0.18
N THR A 203 9.25 -4.44 0.94
CA THR A 203 9.53 -5.34 2.06
C THR A 203 8.23 -5.71 2.78
N PRO A 204 8.10 -6.94 3.30
CA PRO A 204 6.96 -7.35 4.13
C PRO A 204 6.68 -6.39 5.29
N ARG A 205 7.75 -5.94 5.95
CA ARG A 205 7.70 -4.94 7.02
C ARG A 205 7.07 -3.62 6.57
N TRP A 206 7.54 -3.07 5.46
CA TRP A 206 6.99 -1.81 4.92
C TRP A 206 5.50 -1.94 4.64
N LEU A 207 5.07 -3.09 4.08
CA LEU A 207 3.67 -3.35 3.77
C LEU A 207 2.80 -3.38 5.02
N ILE A 208 3.27 -4.03 6.10
CA ILE A 208 2.56 -4.09 7.39
C ILE A 208 2.41 -2.70 8.01
N LEU A 209 3.50 -1.92 8.05
CA LEU A 209 3.51 -0.57 8.62
C LEU A 209 2.49 0.35 7.93
N HIS A 210 2.33 0.24 6.62
CA HIS A 210 1.38 1.08 5.86
C HIS A 210 -0.04 0.52 5.88
N ALA A 211 -0.21 -0.81 5.84
CA ALA A 211 -1.52 -1.44 5.84
C ALA A 211 -2.26 -1.27 7.18
N ALA A 212 -1.52 -1.22 8.28
CA ALA A 212 -2.03 -1.04 9.64
C ALA A 212 -1.62 0.31 10.26
N ALA A 213 -1.34 1.32 9.44
CA ALA A 213 -0.86 2.62 9.91
C ALA A 213 -1.80 3.25 10.96
N PRO A 214 -1.26 3.90 12.01
CA PRO A 214 -2.05 4.67 12.96
C PRO A 214 -2.88 5.74 12.23
N GLY A 215 -4.16 5.87 12.58
CA GLY A 215 -5.05 6.88 12.00
C GLY A 215 -5.82 6.45 10.74
N LEU A 216 -5.55 5.27 10.17
CA LEU A 216 -6.40 4.73 9.10
C LEU A 216 -7.86 4.59 9.56
N PRO A 217 -8.87 4.95 8.74
CA PRO A 217 -10.27 4.66 9.04
C PRO A 217 -10.50 3.15 9.21
N ALA A 218 -11.45 2.76 10.07
CA ALA A 218 -11.75 1.35 10.34
C ALA A 218 -12.13 0.55 9.06
N SER A 219 -12.83 1.19 8.12
CA SER A 219 -13.14 0.61 6.81
C SER A 219 -11.89 0.31 5.98
N GLN A 220 -10.97 1.28 5.89
CA GLN A 220 -9.72 1.11 5.14
C GLN A 220 -8.81 0.06 5.80
N LEU A 221 -8.69 0.08 7.12
CA LEU A 221 -7.93 -0.93 7.86
C LEU A 221 -8.46 -2.34 7.56
N LYS A 222 -9.79 -2.53 7.60
CA LYS A 222 -10.42 -3.81 7.28
C LYS A 222 -10.00 -4.31 5.90
N GLU A 223 -10.09 -3.47 4.87
CA GLU A 223 -9.73 -3.85 3.49
C GLU A 223 -8.22 -4.12 3.36
N ASN A 224 -7.38 -3.30 3.98
CA ASN A 224 -5.92 -3.49 3.97
C ASN A 224 -5.51 -4.82 4.64
N ILE A 225 -6.06 -5.12 5.82
CA ILE A 225 -5.78 -6.37 6.53
C ILE A 225 -6.34 -7.58 5.77
N TRP A 226 -7.48 -7.42 5.09
CA TRP A 226 -8.00 -8.45 4.19
C TRP A 226 -7.07 -8.72 3.01
N ALA A 227 -6.55 -7.69 2.34
CA ALA A 227 -5.59 -7.84 1.26
C ALA A 227 -4.29 -8.53 1.73
N LEU A 228 -3.80 -8.16 2.94
CA LEU A 228 -2.66 -8.84 3.56
C LEU A 228 -2.88 -10.34 3.76
N ARG A 229 -4.12 -10.77 4.01
CA ARG A 229 -4.48 -12.19 4.21
C ARG A 229 -3.99 -13.07 3.07
N HIS A 230 -4.12 -12.59 1.82
CA HIS A 230 -3.71 -13.34 0.64
C HIS A 230 -2.19 -13.52 0.57
N GLN A 231 -1.45 -12.58 1.16
CA GLN A 231 0.00 -12.61 1.23
C GLN A 231 0.53 -13.46 2.40
N LEU A 232 -0.32 -13.87 3.36
CA LEU A 232 0.07 -14.69 4.51
C LEU A 232 0.61 -16.08 4.14
N LYS A 233 0.34 -16.55 2.92
CA LYS A 233 0.98 -17.77 2.39
C LYS A 233 2.49 -17.63 2.25
N HIS A 234 3.01 -16.40 2.21
CA HIS A 234 4.43 -16.11 2.19
C HIS A 234 4.97 -16.06 3.63
N GLN A 235 5.83 -17.02 3.97
CA GLN A 235 6.49 -17.14 5.27
C GLN A 235 7.12 -15.83 5.77
N LYS A 236 7.57 -14.98 4.85
CA LYS A 236 8.18 -13.67 5.15
C LYS A 236 7.22 -12.67 5.82
N ILE A 237 5.91 -12.75 5.60
CA ILE A 237 4.95 -11.88 6.32
C ILE A 237 4.71 -12.42 7.72
N LEU A 238 4.71 -13.74 7.89
CA LEU A 238 4.55 -14.38 9.19
C LEU A 238 5.70 -14.04 10.16
N GLU A 239 6.90 -13.74 9.63
CA GLU A 239 8.05 -13.23 10.40
C GLU A 239 7.80 -11.85 11.05
N HIS A 240 6.78 -11.11 10.60
CA HIS A 240 6.45 -9.76 11.08
C HIS A 240 5.08 -9.66 11.78
N VAL A 241 4.48 -10.80 12.20
CA VAL A 241 3.20 -10.81 12.92
C VAL A 241 3.26 -10.02 14.23
N GLU A 242 4.42 -9.98 14.86
CA GLU A 242 4.68 -9.18 16.06
C GLU A 242 4.41 -7.69 15.81
N GLU A 243 5.02 -7.11 14.78
CA GLU A 243 4.87 -5.70 14.42
C GLU A 243 3.43 -5.36 14.03
N LEU A 244 2.75 -6.26 13.30
CA LEU A 244 1.33 -6.08 13.02
C LEU A 244 0.49 -6.10 14.31
N SER A 245 0.78 -7.02 15.23
CA SER A 245 0.06 -7.14 16.50
C SER A 245 0.24 -5.89 17.37
N GLU A 246 1.43 -5.28 17.35
CA GLU A 246 1.69 -4.00 18.03
C GLU A 246 0.83 -2.87 17.46
N LEU A 247 0.79 -2.75 16.13
CA LEU A 247 -0.02 -1.72 15.46
C LEU A 247 -1.52 -1.89 15.73
N LEU A 248 -2.03 -3.13 15.66
CA LEU A 248 -3.44 -3.42 15.93
C LEU A 248 -3.80 -3.18 17.40
N ALA A 249 -2.93 -3.56 18.34
CA ALA A 249 -3.17 -3.39 19.76
C ALA A 249 -3.15 -1.91 20.22
N GLN A 250 -2.59 -1.00 19.42
CA GLN A 250 -2.63 0.45 19.68
C GLN A 250 -3.99 1.08 19.33
N ARG A 251 -4.89 0.34 18.67
CA ARG A 251 -6.18 0.86 18.20
C ARG A 251 -7.30 0.58 19.21
N HIS A 252 -8.34 1.42 19.20
CA HIS A 252 -9.55 1.12 19.96
C HIS A 252 -10.25 -0.13 19.40
N ALA A 253 -10.84 -0.95 20.27
CA ALA A 253 -11.51 -2.19 19.84
C ALA A 253 -12.70 -1.93 18.90
N SER A 254 -13.33 -0.75 18.97
CA SER A 254 -14.36 -0.30 18.04
C SER A 254 -13.86 -0.09 16.61
N ASP A 255 -12.56 0.13 16.41
CA ASP A 255 -11.95 0.32 15.08
C ASP A 255 -11.62 -1.00 14.40
N LEU A 256 -11.63 -2.11 15.15
CA LEU A 256 -11.31 -3.44 14.63
C LEU A 256 -12.59 -4.18 14.27
N SER A 257 -12.79 -4.40 12.98
CA SER A 257 -13.89 -5.24 12.52
C SER A 257 -13.71 -6.69 12.99
N THR A 258 -14.80 -7.45 13.14
CA THR A 258 -14.74 -8.89 13.44
C THR A 258 -13.90 -9.66 12.42
N GLN A 259 -13.90 -9.23 11.15
CA GLN A 259 -13.05 -9.82 10.11
C GLN A 259 -11.56 -9.52 10.34
N THR A 260 -11.22 -8.31 10.78
CA THR A 260 -9.85 -7.93 11.15
C THR A 260 -9.35 -8.77 12.32
N ILE A 261 -10.19 -8.96 13.35
CA ILE A 261 -9.90 -9.78 14.53
C ILE A 261 -9.65 -11.24 14.12
N LYS A 262 -10.49 -11.80 13.24
CA LYS A 262 -10.31 -13.15 12.67
C LYS A 262 -8.96 -13.32 11.98
N ILE A 263 -8.60 -12.38 11.12
CA ILE A 263 -7.33 -12.44 10.38
C ILE A 263 -6.15 -12.34 11.34
N TRP A 264 -6.22 -11.45 12.34
CA TRP A 264 -5.20 -11.34 13.37
C TRP A 264 -5.03 -12.65 14.15
N ALA A 265 -6.15 -13.26 14.56
CA ALA A 265 -6.14 -14.55 15.25
C ALA A 265 -5.54 -15.67 14.37
N ASP A 266 -5.93 -15.72 13.09
CA ASP A 266 -5.42 -16.67 12.11
C ASP A 266 -3.90 -16.53 11.92
N MET A 267 -3.37 -15.30 11.91
CA MET A 267 -1.94 -15.03 11.79
C MET A 267 -1.16 -15.55 13.00
N ILE A 268 -1.63 -15.27 14.22
CA ILE A 268 -1.01 -15.78 15.45
C ILE A 268 -1.01 -17.31 15.47
N ASN A 269 -2.14 -17.93 15.11
CA ASN A 269 -2.28 -19.38 15.04
C ASN A 269 -1.32 -20.02 14.01
N GLN A 270 -1.12 -19.38 12.87
CA GLN A 270 -0.18 -19.86 11.84
C GLN A 270 1.26 -19.79 12.31
N VAL A 271 1.70 -18.67 12.90
CA VAL A 271 3.06 -18.55 13.46
C VAL A 271 3.27 -19.57 14.58
N GLY A 272 2.28 -19.76 15.46
CA GLY A 272 2.34 -20.73 16.56
C GLY A 272 2.46 -22.21 16.13
N LYS A 273 2.14 -22.54 14.87
CA LYS A 273 2.34 -23.87 14.27
C LYS A 273 3.70 -24.02 13.56
N SER A 274 4.39 -22.91 13.31
CA SER A 274 5.69 -22.89 12.63
C SER A 274 6.84 -22.86 13.64
N GLU A 275 8.04 -23.26 13.22
CA GLU A 275 9.27 -23.12 14.03
C GLU A 275 9.78 -21.65 14.12
N LEU A 276 9.01 -20.68 13.63
CA LEU A 276 9.41 -19.27 13.61
C LEU A 276 9.49 -18.68 15.02
N ARG A 277 10.51 -17.86 15.27
CA ARG A 277 10.62 -16.99 16.45
C ARG A 277 9.65 -15.80 16.27
N GLY A 278 8.92 -15.42 17.31
CA GLY A 278 7.92 -14.33 17.28
C GLY A 278 6.47 -14.62 17.72
N PRO A 279 5.98 -15.88 17.91
CA PRO A 279 4.58 -16.09 18.27
C PRO A 279 4.25 -15.63 19.70
N LEU A 280 5.24 -15.62 20.60
CA LEU A 280 4.98 -15.33 22.01
C LEU A 280 4.63 -13.86 22.25
N HIS A 281 5.40 -12.90 21.75
CA HIS A 281 5.11 -11.48 21.98
C HIS A 281 3.81 -11.06 21.28
N ALA A 282 3.58 -11.51 20.04
CA ALA A 282 2.31 -11.31 19.34
C ALA A 282 1.11 -11.85 20.13
N ALA A 283 1.22 -13.07 20.68
CA ALA A 283 0.19 -13.67 21.51
C ALA A 283 0.01 -12.93 22.85
N GLU A 284 1.09 -12.47 23.49
CA GLU A 284 1.02 -11.66 24.71
C GLU A 284 0.27 -10.34 24.47
N LEU A 285 0.58 -9.64 23.37
CA LEU A 285 -0.09 -8.41 22.97
C LEU A 285 -1.58 -8.63 22.69
N ALA A 286 -1.92 -9.64 21.89
CA ALA A 286 -3.30 -9.96 21.55
C ALA A 286 -4.13 -10.39 22.78
N LEU A 287 -3.53 -11.19 23.68
CA LEU A 287 -4.19 -11.63 24.90
C LEU A 287 -4.44 -10.45 25.86
N ARG A 288 -3.44 -9.58 26.06
CA ARG A 288 -3.61 -8.36 26.85
C ARG A 288 -4.70 -7.48 26.26
N TYR A 289 -4.63 -7.25 24.95
CA TYR A 289 -5.61 -6.45 24.23
C TYR A 289 -7.03 -6.95 24.45
N ALA A 290 -7.25 -8.26 24.37
CA ALA A 290 -8.54 -8.87 24.67
C ALA A 290 -8.96 -8.65 26.13
N PHE A 291 -8.07 -8.86 27.10
CA PHE A 291 -8.38 -8.68 28.53
C PHE A 291 -8.66 -7.22 28.91
N ASP A 292 -8.06 -6.26 28.21
CA ASP A 292 -8.33 -4.83 28.42
C ASP A 292 -9.66 -4.40 27.78
N ASN A 293 -10.24 -5.20 26.87
CA ASN A 293 -11.43 -4.87 26.07
C ASN A 293 -12.51 -5.96 26.15
N LEU A 294 -12.92 -6.35 27.37
CA LEU A 294 -13.85 -7.46 27.63
C LEU A 294 -15.22 -7.36 26.94
N PHE A 295 -15.66 -6.16 26.57
CA PHE A 295 -16.96 -5.94 25.92
C PHE A 295 -16.90 -5.97 24.39
N ALA A 296 -15.71 -6.09 23.80
CA ALA A 296 -15.52 -6.25 22.36
C ALA A 296 -15.48 -7.74 21.97
N PRO A 297 -15.83 -8.13 20.73
CA PRO A 297 -15.87 -9.52 20.28
C PRO A 297 -14.46 -10.09 19.99
N LEU A 298 -13.64 -10.23 21.04
CA LEU A 298 -12.20 -10.56 20.95
C LEU A 298 -11.85 -11.99 21.41
N SER A 299 -12.87 -12.84 21.60
CA SER A 299 -12.69 -14.22 22.11
C SER A 299 -11.76 -15.06 21.24
N GLU A 300 -11.77 -14.88 19.93
CA GLU A 300 -10.89 -15.58 18.99
C GLU A 300 -9.41 -15.30 19.25
N LEU A 301 -9.05 -14.05 19.62
CA LEU A 301 -7.68 -13.72 20.02
C LEU A 301 -7.28 -14.47 21.29
N VAL A 302 -8.20 -14.62 22.25
CA VAL A 302 -7.97 -15.38 23.47
C VAL A 302 -7.75 -16.86 23.15
N VAL A 303 -8.58 -17.44 22.26
CA VAL A 303 -8.48 -18.84 21.84
C VAL A 303 -7.12 -19.18 21.26
N VAL A 304 -6.57 -18.32 20.40
CA VAL A 304 -5.26 -18.59 19.76
C VAL A 304 -4.08 -18.19 20.63
N SER A 305 -4.23 -17.17 21.47
CA SER A 305 -3.10 -16.58 22.21
C SER A 305 -2.89 -17.22 23.58
N PHE A 306 -3.97 -17.56 24.30
CA PHE A 306 -3.87 -18.09 25.65
C PHE A 306 -3.04 -19.37 25.73
N PRO A 307 -3.22 -20.39 24.86
CA PRO A 307 -2.36 -21.57 24.87
C PRO A 307 -0.87 -21.29 24.67
N VAL A 308 -0.52 -20.27 23.87
CA VAL A 308 0.87 -19.91 23.58
C VAL A 308 1.50 -19.29 24.82
N VAL A 309 0.83 -18.30 25.40
CA VAL A 309 1.30 -17.62 26.61
C VAL A 309 1.30 -18.57 27.81
N TYR A 310 0.29 -19.42 27.96
CA TYR A 310 0.20 -20.35 29.08
C TYR A 310 1.35 -21.36 29.11
N ARG A 311 1.80 -21.84 27.96
CA ARG A 311 2.96 -22.74 27.85
C ARG A 311 4.27 -22.03 28.17
N SER A 312 4.45 -20.78 27.77
CA SER A 312 5.68 -20.04 28.13
C SER A 312 5.81 -19.82 29.64
N LEU A 313 4.68 -19.76 30.37
CA LEU A 313 4.68 -19.68 31.84
C LEU A 313 5.24 -20.94 32.53
N SER A 314 5.19 -22.12 31.90
CA SER A 314 5.78 -23.35 32.48
C SER A 314 7.28 -23.45 32.30
N ASP A 315 7.81 -22.88 31.22
CA ASP A 315 9.19 -23.11 30.80
C ASP A 315 10.18 -22.18 31.54
N GLY A 316 9.68 -21.29 32.41
CA GLY A 316 10.48 -20.27 33.08
C GLY A 316 11.10 -19.23 32.13
N ASN A 317 10.92 -19.43 30.82
CA ASN A 317 11.50 -18.69 29.72
C ASN A 317 10.70 -17.40 29.49
N VAL A 318 10.72 -16.56 30.52
CA VAL A 318 10.03 -15.28 30.53
C VAL A 318 10.99 -14.26 29.94
N SER A 319 10.70 -13.84 28.70
CA SER A 319 11.41 -12.75 28.01
C SER A 319 11.68 -11.57 28.96
N PRO A 320 12.84 -10.89 28.86
CA PRO A 320 13.12 -9.67 29.63
C PRO A 320 12.03 -8.58 29.47
N ALA A 321 11.27 -8.61 28.37
CA ALA A 321 10.19 -7.68 28.05
C ALA A 321 8.79 -8.08 28.58
N SER A 322 8.65 -9.19 29.32
CA SER A 322 7.34 -9.79 29.63
C SER A 322 6.45 -8.87 30.49
N MET A 323 5.51 -8.19 29.86
CA MET A 323 4.47 -7.40 30.54
C MET A 323 3.56 -8.27 31.42
N MET A 324 3.47 -9.57 31.13
CA MET A 324 2.74 -10.55 31.93
C MET A 324 3.28 -10.77 33.35
N ARG A 325 4.49 -10.28 33.69
CA ARG A 325 4.95 -10.23 35.09
C ARG A 325 4.06 -9.34 35.96
N PHE A 326 3.42 -8.32 35.38
CA PHE A 326 2.48 -7.45 36.09
C PHE A 326 1.09 -8.09 36.25
N PHE A 327 0.65 -8.89 35.29
CA PHE A 327 -0.62 -9.62 35.38
C PHE A 327 -0.51 -10.89 36.24
N PHE A 328 0.66 -11.54 36.29
CA PHE A 328 0.90 -12.78 37.02
C PHE A 328 2.10 -12.65 37.97
N PRO A 329 1.97 -11.85 39.05
CA PRO A 329 3.07 -11.52 39.95
C PRO A 329 3.58 -12.68 40.84
N ASP A 330 2.97 -13.87 40.76
CA ASP A 330 3.07 -14.90 41.80
C ASP A 330 3.90 -16.15 41.44
N TRP A 331 4.27 -16.94 42.45
CA TRP A 331 5.05 -18.20 42.34
C TRP A 331 4.32 -19.34 41.62
N ASP A 332 2.99 -19.24 41.45
CA ASP A 332 2.15 -20.17 40.66
C ASP A 332 1.46 -19.44 39.49
N ARG A 333 2.27 -18.92 38.55
CA ARG A 333 1.83 -18.13 37.38
C ARG A 333 0.74 -18.81 36.57
N ARG A 334 0.80 -20.15 36.44
CA ARG A 334 -0.21 -20.93 35.72
C ARG A 334 -1.56 -20.90 36.44
N LYS A 335 -1.58 -21.00 37.78
CA LYS A 335 -2.84 -20.86 38.54
C LYS A 335 -3.46 -19.48 38.40
N VAL A 336 -2.65 -18.42 38.43
CA VAL A 336 -3.15 -17.06 38.23
C VAL A 336 -3.67 -16.88 36.80
N ALA A 337 -2.96 -17.37 35.77
CA ALA A 337 -3.43 -17.34 34.39
C ALA A 337 -4.79 -18.04 34.19
N ARG A 338 -4.99 -19.22 34.80
CA ARG A 338 -6.31 -19.91 34.77
C ARG A 338 -7.41 -19.06 35.41
N GLN A 339 -7.12 -18.42 36.54
CA GLN A 339 -8.07 -17.54 37.23
C GLN A 339 -8.44 -16.32 36.40
N HIS A 340 -7.45 -15.66 35.81
CA HIS A 340 -7.68 -14.50 34.95
C HIS A 340 -8.50 -14.87 33.71
N LEU A 341 -8.21 -16.02 33.08
CA LEU A 341 -9.00 -16.50 31.94
C LEU A 341 -10.48 -16.67 32.31
N VAL A 342 -10.76 -17.44 33.37
CA VAL A 342 -12.14 -17.71 33.82
C VAL A 342 -12.85 -16.41 34.18
N ARG A 343 -12.19 -15.53 34.94
CA ARG A 343 -12.75 -14.23 35.32
C ARG A 343 -13.01 -13.32 34.12
N ALA A 344 -12.11 -13.29 33.14
CA ALA A 344 -12.28 -12.50 31.92
C ALA A 344 -13.52 -12.97 31.14
N PHE A 345 -13.70 -14.27 30.97
CA PHE A 345 -14.89 -14.84 30.33
C PHE A 345 -16.17 -14.62 31.13
N ALA A 346 -16.09 -14.58 32.46
CA ALA A 346 -17.23 -14.26 33.32
C ALA A 346 -17.71 -12.82 33.16
N MET A 347 -16.78 -11.89 32.92
CA MET A 347 -17.03 -10.46 32.82
C MET A 347 -17.24 -9.96 31.39
N SER A 348 -16.95 -10.78 30.38
CA SER A 348 -17.03 -10.40 28.97
C SER A 348 -18.38 -10.72 28.34
N GLN A 349 -18.57 -10.25 27.10
CA GLN A 349 -19.66 -10.68 26.23
C GLN A 349 -19.22 -11.79 25.26
N TRP A 350 -18.12 -12.47 25.56
CA TRP A 350 -17.56 -13.48 24.69
C TRP A 350 -18.41 -14.75 24.66
N PRO A 351 -18.40 -15.47 23.53
CA PRO A 351 -19.06 -16.76 23.44
C PRO A 351 -18.51 -17.74 24.50
N PRO A 352 -19.36 -18.35 25.34
CA PRO A 352 -18.90 -19.20 26.45
C PRO A 352 -18.11 -20.43 26.00
N ALA A 353 -18.41 -21.01 24.84
CA ALA A 353 -17.68 -22.18 24.34
C ALA A 353 -16.23 -21.87 23.96
N ASP A 354 -15.91 -20.59 23.71
CA ASP A 354 -14.54 -20.16 23.43
C ASP A 354 -13.64 -20.27 24.67
N LEU A 355 -14.18 -20.29 25.90
CA LEU A 355 -13.41 -20.58 27.12
C LEU A 355 -12.80 -21.99 27.04
N VAL A 356 -13.61 -22.96 26.60
CA VAL A 356 -13.17 -24.35 26.45
C VAL A 356 -12.18 -24.44 25.30
N ALA A 357 -12.47 -23.79 24.16
CA ALA A 357 -11.56 -23.77 23.02
C ALA A 357 -10.18 -23.17 23.37
N ALA A 358 -10.14 -22.08 24.13
CA ALA A 358 -8.90 -21.46 24.60
C ALA A 358 -8.06 -22.36 25.51
N SER A 359 -8.68 -23.39 26.11
CA SER A 359 -7.98 -24.32 27.01
C SER A 359 -7.28 -25.48 26.29
N PHE A 360 -7.70 -25.83 25.06
CA PHE A 360 -7.29 -27.06 24.36
C PHE A 360 -5.80 -27.19 24.02
N GLY A 361 -5.07 -26.09 23.92
CA GLY A 361 -3.62 -26.10 23.67
C GLY A 361 -2.77 -25.95 24.94
N THR A 362 -3.39 -25.93 26.12
CA THR A 362 -2.69 -25.67 27.40
C THR A 362 -2.18 -26.94 28.08
N GLY A 363 -2.75 -28.11 27.75
CA GLY A 363 -2.54 -29.36 28.49
C GLY A 363 -3.19 -29.39 29.89
N ASP A 364 -3.93 -28.34 30.27
CA ASP A 364 -4.54 -28.16 31.60
C ASP A 364 -6.06 -27.87 31.51
N THR A 365 -6.71 -28.25 30.40
CA THR A 365 -8.16 -28.05 30.13
C THR A 365 -9.04 -28.38 31.33
N GLN A 366 -8.89 -29.58 31.88
CA GLN A 366 -9.69 -30.07 32.99
C GLN A 366 -9.54 -29.22 34.27
N ARG A 367 -8.36 -28.66 34.53
CA ARG A 367 -8.15 -27.75 35.67
C ARG A 367 -8.80 -26.39 35.45
N ILE A 368 -8.84 -25.91 34.20
CA ILE A 368 -9.54 -24.68 33.82
C ILE A 368 -11.05 -24.88 33.96
N LEU A 369 -11.58 -25.98 33.44
CA LEU A 369 -13.01 -26.31 33.54
C LEU A 369 -13.47 -26.47 34.98
N ARG A 370 -12.71 -27.17 35.84
CA ARG A 370 -13.04 -27.29 37.28
C ARG A 370 -13.10 -25.95 37.98
N ARG A 371 -12.21 -25.04 37.62
CA ARG A 371 -12.23 -23.69 38.16
C ARG A 371 -13.46 -22.92 37.65
N ALA A 372 -13.71 -22.96 36.34
CA ALA A 372 -14.88 -22.33 35.74
C ALA A 372 -16.18 -22.83 36.38
N TYR A 373 -16.28 -24.12 36.64
CA TYR A 373 -17.46 -24.71 37.30
C TYR A 373 -17.66 -24.15 38.71
N ARG A 374 -16.59 -24.12 39.52
CA ARG A 374 -16.65 -23.59 40.89
C ARG A 374 -16.96 -22.10 40.96
N GLU A 375 -16.45 -21.32 40.01
CA GLU A 375 -16.59 -19.85 40.01
C GLU A 375 -17.87 -19.37 39.30
N LEU A 376 -18.35 -20.09 38.27
CA LEU A 376 -19.44 -19.65 37.38
C LEU A 376 -20.69 -20.55 37.44
N GLY A 377 -20.59 -21.76 37.99
CA GLY A 377 -21.71 -22.67 38.23
C GLY A 377 -22.29 -23.36 36.98
N ASN A 378 -23.32 -24.19 37.24
CA ASN A 378 -24.01 -25.00 36.23
C ASN A 378 -24.66 -24.16 35.11
N GLU A 379 -25.15 -22.96 35.41
CA GLU A 379 -25.79 -22.10 34.42
C GLU A 379 -24.82 -21.67 33.32
N TYR A 380 -23.56 -21.41 33.68
CA TYR A 380 -22.53 -21.09 32.69
C TYR A 380 -22.20 -22.31 31.82
N PHE A 381 -22.17 -23.51 32.38
CA PHE A 381 -21.94 -24.75 31.62
C PHE A 381 -23.11 -25.06 30.66
N ALA A 382 -24.35 -24.80 31.08
CA ALA A 382 -25.49 -24.89 30.17
C ALA A 382 -25.39 -23.88 29.02
N ARG A 383 -24.84 -22.68 29.26
CA ARG A 383 -24.54 -21.70 28.19
C ARG A 383 -23.44 -22.18 27.25
N ILE A 384 -22.39 -22.81 27.78
CA ILE A 384 -21.36 -23.45 26.95
C ILE A 384 -22.02 -24.47 26.03
N ALA A 385 -22.79 -25.43 26.59
CA ALA A 385 -23.43 -26.50 25.83
C ALA A 385 -24.30 -25.97 24.66
N LYS A 386 -25.01 -24.86 24.87
CA LYS A 386 -25.80 -24.20 23.81
C LYS A 386 -24.94 -23.49 22.76
N ASP A 387 -23.81 -22.90 23.15
CA ASP A 387 -22.91 -22.17 22.24
C ASP A 387 -22.03 -23.11 21.39
N VAL A 388 -21.93 -24.40 21.76
CA VAL A 388 -21.13 -25.39 21.01
C VAL A 388 -21.54 -25.48 19.54
N GLU A 389 -22.82 -25.32 19.21
CA GLU A 389 -23.34 -25.44 17.83
C GLU A 389 -22.74 -24.41 16.86
N ARG A 390 -22.21 -23.29 17.37
CA ARG A 390 -21.52 -22.27 16.57
C ARG A 390 -20.14 -22.72 16.09
N LEU A 391 -19.52 -23.67 16.79
CA LEU A 391 -18.16 -24.10 16.52
C LEU A 391 -18.09 -25.08 15.34
N PRO A 392 -16.96 -25.14 14.60
CA PRO A 392 -16.74 -26.18 13.59
C PRO A 392 -16.90 -27.58 14.20
N ALA A 393 -17.48 -28.52 13.46
CA ALA A 393 -17.86 -29.85 13.96
C ALA A 393 -16.73 -30.57 14.74
N ALA A 394 -15.49 -30.51 14.25
CA ALA A 394 -14.36 -31.12 14.93
C ALA A 394 -14.06 -30.49 16.30
N LEU A 395 -14.18 -29.16 16.41
CA LEU A 395 -13.99 -28.44 17.66
C LEU A 395 -15.18 -28.65 18.61
N ALA A 396 -16.40 -28.63 18.07
CA ALA A 396 -17.63 -28.89 18.81
C ALA A 396 -17.60 -30.25 19.51
N SER A 397 -17.29 -31.33 18.79
CA SER A 397 -17.17 -32.67 19.36
C SER A 397 -16.13 -32.74 20.48
N ARG A 398 -15.03 -32.00 20.34
CA ARG A 398 -13.98 -31.93 21.35
C ARG A 398 -14.44 -31.18 22.61
N VAL A 399 -15.21 -30.10 22.46
CA VAL A 399 -15.82 -29.37 23.59
C VAL A 399 -16.80 -30.26 24.34
N ILE A 400 -17.69 -30.96 23.63
CA ILE A 400 -18.67 -31.87 24.24
C ILE A 400 -17.96 -32.97 25.04
N SER A 401 -16.96 -33.63 24.45
CA SER A 401 -16.18 -34.68 25.12
C SER A 401 -15.54 -34.19 26.42
N GLU A 402 -15.03 -32.96 26.45
CA GLU A 402 -14.34 -32.42 27.62
C GLU A 402 -15.31 -31.97 28.71
N LEU A 403 -16.52 -31.52 28.34
CA LEU A 403 -17.61 -31.26 29.28
C LEU A 403 -18.11 -32.57 29.93
N GLU A 404 -18.34 -33.61 29.13
CA GLU A 404 -18.75 -34.93 29.63
C GLU A 404 -17.70 -35.56 30.56
N GLU A 405 -16.41 -35.46 30.20
CA GLU A 405 -15.32 -35.96 31.05
C GLU A 405 -15.27 -35.21 32.38
N ALA A 406 -15.58 -33.93 32.36
CA ALA A 406 -15.54 -33.11 33.54
C ALA A 406 -16.78 -33.32 34.44
N GLU A 407 -17.97 -33.59 33.86
CA GLU A 407 -19.15 -34.07 34.60
C GLU A 407 -18.93 -35.44 35.25
N LYS A 408 -18.29 -36.39 34.56
CA LYS A 408 -17.99 -37.75 35.08
C LYS A 408 -17.00 -37.76 36.25
N ARG A 409 -16.26 -36.69 36.45
CA ARG A 409 -15.22 -36.59 37.49
C ARG A 409 -15.71 -35.92 38.77
N ASP A 410 -17.03 -35.77 38.93
CA ASP A 410 -17.71 -35.09 40.04
C ASP A 410 -17.05 -33.73 40.33
N PHE A 411 -17.51 -32.72 39.59
CA PHE A 411 -17.06 -31.33 39.76
C PHE A 411 -17.20 -30.77 41.18
#